data_AF-A0A4Q5H9L9-F1
#
_entry.id   AF-A0A4Q5H9L9-F1
#
_cell.length_a   1.000
_cell.length_b   1.000
_cell.length_c   1.000
_cell.angle_alpha   90.00
_cell.angle_beta   90.00
_cell.angle_gamma   90.00
#
_symmetry.space_group_name_H-M   'P 1'
#
loop_
_entity.id
_entity.type
_entity.pdbx_description
1 polymer ?
#
loop_
_entity_poly.entity_id
_entity_poly.type
_entity_poly.pdbx_seq_one_letter_code
_entity_poly.pdbx_strand_id
1 'polypeptide(L)'
;MIPLDKETFEAYMERLLEQVERVVGALDKKDKKPQNYLNGERLYDNQEVCLLLNISKRTLQRYRDNGLKYHTILHKTYYREKDLHEFIRRYFDGENVGKGKTKECKEDERTEDGMLSDGENEVTEDI
;
A
#
# COMPACT_ATOMS: atom_id res chain seq x y z
N MET A 1 14.41 -5.38 53.34
CA MET A 1 13.56 -5.70 52.17
C MET A 1 12.26 -4.93 52.40
N ILE A 2 12.02 -3.88 51.62
CA ILE A 2 10.79 -3.07 51.78
C ILE A 2 9.64 -3.96 51.27
N PRO A 3 8.64 -4.28 52.12
CA PRO A 3 7.47 -5.03 51.67
C PRO A 3 6.82 -4.24 50.55
N LEU A 4 6.59 -4.89 49.41
CA LEU A 4 5.79 -4.27 48.36
C LEU A 4 4.33 -4.43 48.79
N ASP A 5 3.81 -3.39 49.46
CA ASP A 5 2.43 -3.38 49.91
C ASP A 5 1.50 -3.53 48.71
N LYS A 6 0.38 -4.24 48.92
CA LYS A 6 -0.60 -4.56 47.88
C LYS A 6 -1.02 -3.31 47.08
N GLU A 7 -1.26 -2.21 47.78
CA GLU A 7 -1.64 -0.92 47.20
C GLU A 7 -0.55 -0.33 46.29
N THR A 8 0.71 -0.50 46.69
CA THR A 8 1.85 -0.04 45.89
C THR A 8 1.99 -0.90 44.63
N PHE A 9 1.84 -2.22 44.75
CA PHE A 9 1.86 -3.13 43.61
C PHE A 9 0.73 -2.85 42.62
N GLU A 10 -0.50 -2.66 43.12
CA GLU A 10 -1.67 -2.34 42.30
C GLU A 10 -1.48 -1.02 41.55
N ALA A 11 -0.98 0.03 42.22
CA ALA A 11 -0.70 1.31 41.58
C ALA A 11 0.39 1.22 40.49
N TYR A 12 1.42 0.38 40.69
CA TYR A 12 2.42 0.14 39.66
C TYR A 12 1.85 -0.65 38.47
N MET A 13 1.01 -1.65 38.74
CA MET A 13 0.36 -2.45 37.70
C MET A 13 -0.63 -1.62 36.88
N GLU A 14 -1.39 -0.74 37.51
CA GLU A 14 -2.34 0.16 36.83
C GLU A 14 -1.59 1.12 35.89
N ARG A 15 -0.51 1.75 36.37
CA ARG A 15 0.35 2.59 35.53
C ARG A 15 0.99 1.80 34.39
N LEU A 16 1.40 0.56 34.64
CA LEU A 16 1.97 -0.29 33.60
C LEU A 16 0.94 -0.60 32.51
N LEU A 17 -0.29 -0.96 32.89
CA LEU A 17 -1.37 -1.23 31.96
C LEU A 17 -1.71 0.01 31.12
N GLU A 18 -1.79 1.18 31.74
CA GLU A 18 -2.03 2.44 31.02
C GLU A 18 -0.94 2.71 29.97
N GLN A 19 0.33 2.47 30.30
CA GLN A 19 1.43 2.66 29.35
C GLN A 19 1.40 1.64 28.21
N VAL A 20 1.04 0.39 28.50
CA VAL A 20 0.85 -0.65 27.46
C VAL A 20 -0.28 -0.25 26.51
N GLU A 21 -1.43 0.18 27.04
CA GLU A 21 -2.58 0.58 26.23
C GLU A 21 -2.27 1.81 25.36
N ARG A 22 -1.52 2.78 25.90
CA ARG A 22 -1.02 3.94 25.13
C ARG A 22 -0.12 3.51 23.97
N VAL A 23 0.80 2.58 24.20
CA VAL A 23 1.71 2.08 23.15
C VAL A 23 0.92 1.31 22.08
N VAL A 24 0.02 0.42 22.48
CA VAL A 24 -0.84 -0.34 21.55
C VAL A 24 -1.72 0.60 20.72
N GLY A 25 -2.39 1.56 21.35
CA GLY A 25 -3.20 2.55 20.64
C GLY A 25 -2.40 3.47 19.71
N ALA A 26 -1.11 3.70 20.00
CA ALA A 26 -0.22 4.44 19.12
C ALA A 26 0.29 3.59 17.93
N LEU A 27 0.33 2.27 18.06
CA LEU A 27 0.64 1.35 16.97
C LEU A 27 -0.55 1.21 16.01
N ASP A 28 -1.77 1.03 16.53
CA ASP A 28 -3.00 0.93 15.72
C ASP A 28 -3.26 2.14 14.81
N LYS A 29 -2.84 3.34 15.25
CA LYS A 29 -2.95 4.57 14.44
C LYS A 29 -1.93 4.63 13.30
N LYS A 30 -0.81 3.90 13.40
CA LYS A 30 0.25 3.87 12.38
C LYS A 30 -0.04 2.85 11.28
N ASP A 31 -0.87 1.85 11.55
CA ASP A 31 -1.24 0.81 10.57
C ASP A 31 -2.44 1.19 9.69
N LYS A 32 -3.15 2.28 10.00
CA LYS A 32 -4.14 2.89 9.10
C LYS A 32 -3.45 3.69 8.00
N LYS A 33 -2.62 3.03 7.18
CA LYS A 33 -2.18 3.62 5.91
C LYS A 33 -3.43 4.01 5.13
N PRO A 34 -3.51 5.22 4.55
CA PRO A 34 -4.60 5.57 3.65
C PRO A 34 -4.63 4.51 2.56
N GLN A 35 -5.73 3.76 2.49
CA GLN A 35 -5.87 2.74 1.46
C GLN A 35 -5.88 3.44 0.11
N ASN A 36 -4.93 3.07 -0.75
CA ASN A 36 -4.81 3.68 -2.06
C ASN A 36 -5.97 3.16 -2.91
N TYR A 37 -6.95 4.01 -3.18
CA TYR A 37 -8.03 3.72 -4.12
C TYR A 37 -7.87 4.60 -5.35
N LEU A 38 -8.01 4.01 -6.54
CA LEU A 38 -8.10 4.73 -7.81
C LEU A 38 -9.35 4.27 -8.55
N ASN A 39 -10.23 5.20 -8.90
CA ASN A 39 -11.50 4.92 -9.59
C ASN A 39 -12.36 3.84 -8.88
N GLY A 40 -12.32 3.82 -7.55
CA GLY A 40 -13.05 2.83 -6.73
C GLY A 40 -12.39 1.45 -6.63
N GLU A 41 -11.25 1.22 -7.27
CA GLU A 41 -10.49 -0.03 -7.15
C GLU A 41 -9.32 0.13 -6.17
N ARG A 42 -9.12 -0.89 -5.32
CA ARG A 42 -8.01 -0.91 -4.37
C ARG A 42 -6.69 -1.17 -5.10
N LEU A 43 -5.72 -0.32 -4.80
CA LEU A 43 -4.34 -0.43 -5.26
C LEU A 43 -3.45 -0.88 -4.12
N TYR A 44 -2.57 -1.83 -4.43
CA TYR A 44 -1.55 -2.33 -3.53
C TYR A 44 -0.18 -1.77 -3.93
N ASP A 45 0.58 -1.26 -2.98
CA ASP A 45 1.98 -0.91 -3.21
C ASP A 45 2.89 -2.16 -3.19
N ASN A 46 4.16 -2.01 -3.55
CA ASN A 46 5.13 -3.12 -3.55
C ASN A 46 5.24 -3.82 -2.18
N GLN A 47 5.13 -3.07 -1.08
CA GLN A 47 5.28 -3.61 0.27
C GLN A 47 4.03 -4.38 0.69
N GLU A 48 2.84 -3.84 0.41
CA GLU A 48 1.56 -4.50 0.64
C GLU A 48 1.48 -5.81 -0.15
N VAL A 49 1.91 -5.84 -1.41
CA VAL A 49 1.94 -7.10 -2.18
C VAL A 49 2.93 -8.10 -1.61
N CYS A 50 4.12 -7.66 -1.19
CA CYS A 50 5.10 -8.55 -0.55
C CYS A 50 4.54 -9.16 0.74
N LEU A 51 3.84 -8.37 1.54
CA LEU A 51 3.22 -8.84 2.78
C LEU A 51 2.02 -9.77 2.49
N LEU A 52 1.15 -9.38 1.56
CA LEU A 52 -0.05 -10.13 1.17
C LEU A 52 0.28 -11.53 0.67
N LEU A 53 1.32 -11.66 -0.16
CA LEU A 53 1.75 -12.94 -0.73
C LEU A 53 2.83 -13.64 0.12
N ASN A 54 3.28 -13.02 1.21
CA ASN A 54 4.40 -13.47 2.03
C ASN A 54 5.67 -13.77 1.20
N ILE A 55 6.06 -12.83 0.34
CA ILE A 55 7.20 -12.98 -0.58
C ILE A 55 8.24 -11.86 -0.40
N SER A 56 9.47 -12.15 -0.85
CA SER A 56 10.51 -11.13 -0.95
C SER A 56 10.33 -10.26 -2.21
N LYS A 57 10.96 -9.08 -2.21
CA LYS A 57 11.05 -8.20 -3.40
C LYS A 57 11.63 -8.93 -4.62
N ARG A 58 12.57 -9.87 -4.40
CA ARG A 58 13.18 -10.65 -5.47
C ARG A 58 12.18 -11.59 -6.15
N THR A 59 11.26 -12.16 -5.36
CA THR A 59 10.17 -13.00 -5.87
C THR A 59 9.10 -12.16 -6.56
N LEU A 60 8.76 -10.99 -6.01
CA LEU A 60 7.84 -10.06 -6.67
C LEU A 60 8.34 -9.65 -8.06
N GLN A 61 9.65 -9.40 -8.20
CA GLN A 61 10.24 -9.12 -9.51
C GLN A 61 10.09 -10.31 -10.47
N ARG A 62 10.33 -11.55 -10.00
CA ARG A 62 10.10 -12.75 -10.81
C ARG A 62 8.64 -12.88 -11.24
N TYR A 63 7.69 -12.49 -10.39
CA TYR A 63 6.27 -12.47 -10.75
C TYR A 63 5.96 -11.43 -11.82
N ARG A 64 6.60 -10.25 -11.82
CA ARG A 64 6.51 -9.30 -12.93
C ARG A 64 7.01 -9.92 -14.24
N ASP A 65 8.16 -10.59 -14.19
CA ASP A 65 8.73 -11.27 -15.35
C ASP A 65 7.81 -12.40 -15.87
N ASN A 66 7.05 -13.03 -14.96
CA ASN A 66 6.07 -14.07 -15.26
C ASN A 66 4.66 -13.55 -15.62
N GLY A 67 4.49 -12.24 -15.80
CA GLY A 67 3.24 -11.65 -16.30
C GLY A 67 2.31 -11.05 -15.24
N LEU A 68 2.80 -10.76 -14.03
CA LEU A 68 2.06 -9.94 -13.06
C LEU A 68 1.99 -8.48 -13.57
N LYS A 69 0.77 -8.04 -13.91
CA LYS A 69 0.50 -6.67 -14.38
C LYS A 69 0.72 -5.66 -13.26
N TYR A 70 1.31 -4.51 -13.59
CA TYR A 70 1.54 -3.40 -12.67
C TYR A 70 1.30 -2.07 -13.38
N HIS A 71 1.00 -1.04 -12.59
CA HIS A 71 0.74 0.32 -13.08
C HIS A 71 1.69 1.28 -12.39
N THR A 72 2.21 2.25 -13.12
CA THR A 72 3.06 3.31 -12.56
C THR A 72 2.26 4.60 -12.42
N ILE A 73 2.02 5.02 -11.19
CA ILE A 73 1.32 6.27 -10.86
C ILE A 73 2.30 7.12 -10.06
N LEU A 74 2.57 8.36 -10.50
CA LEU A 74 3.51 9.28 -9.82
C LEU A 74 4.86 8.61 -9.50
N HIS A 75 5.43 7.89 -10.47
CA HIS A 75 6.69 7.14 -10.35
C HIS A 75 6.71 6.02 -9.30
N LYS A 76 5.55 5.63 -8.76
CA LYS A 76 5.40 4.49 -7.86
C LYS A 76 4.65 3.36 -8.56
N THR A 77 5.10 2.14 -8.32
CA THR A 77 4.46 0.93 -8.85
C THR A 77 3.31 0.51 -7.94
N TYR A 78 2.15 0.31 -8.55
CA TYR A 78 0.93 -0.15 -7.92
C TYR A 78 0.37 -1.37 -8.64
N TYR A 79 -0.41 -2.15 -7.90
CA TYR A 79 -1.08 -3.35 -8.38
C TYR A 79 -2.57 -3.26 -8.10
N ARG A 80 -3.39 -3.54 -9.12
CA ARG A 80 -4.84 -3.61 -8.95
C ARG A 80 -5.23 -4.93 -8.29
N GLU A 81 -6.27 -4.88 -7.48
CA GLU A 81 -6.82 -6.05 -6.81
C GLU A 81 -7.24 -7.16 -7.81
N LYS A 82 -7.92 -6.79 -8.90
CA LYS A 82 -8.37 -7.77 -9.91
C LYS A 82 -7.19 -8.50 -10.57
N ASP A 83 -6.16 -7.75 -10.94
CA ASP A 83 -4.96 -8.28 -11.62
C ASP A 83 -4.16 -9.20 -10.68
N LEU A 84 -4.03 -8.84 -9.40
CA LEU A 84 -3.41 -9.70 -8.38
C LEU A 84 -4.19 -11.00 -8.19
N HIS A 85 -5.52 -10.92 -8.03
CA HIS A 85 -6.35 -12.11 -7.88
C HIS A 85 -6.31 -13.01 -9.12
N GLU A 86 -6.31 -12.45 -10.33
CA GLU A 86 -6.14 -13.22 -11.55
C GLU A 86 -4.77 -13.93 -11.56
N PHE A 87 -3.70 -13.23 -11.20
CA PHE A 87 -2.37 -13.80 -11.11
C PHE A 87 -2.30 -14.93 -10.08
N ILE A 88 -2.86 -14.74 -8.89
CA ILE A 88 -2.85 -15.76 -7.83
C ILE A 88 -3.56 -17.02 -8.31
N ARG A 89 -4.76 -16.90 -8.86
CA ARG A 89 -5.50 -18.06 -9.42
C ARG A 89 -4.70 -18.78 -10.49
N ARG A 90 -4.08 -18.04 -11.41
CA ARG A 90 -3.31 -18.64 -12.51
C ARG A 90 -2.02 -19.30 -12.05
N TYR A 91 -1.37 -18.76 -11.01
CA TYR A 91 -0.03 -19.18 -10.59
C TYR A 91 -0.04 -20.20 -9.44
N PHE A 92 -1.07 -20.19 -8.60
CA PHE A 92 -1.20 -21.09 -7.44
C PHE A 92 -2.24 -22.20 -7.61
N ASP A 93 -3.32 -21.99 -8.38
CA ASP A 93 -4.34 -23.03 -8.63
C ASP A 93 -4.04 -23.89 -9.87
N GLY A 94 -3.03 -23.50 -10.67
CA GLY A 94 -2.52 -24.30 -11.76
C GLY A 94 -1.38 -25.20 -11.30
N GLU A 95 -1.59 -26.52 -11.26
CA GLU A 95 -0.52 -27.51 -11.20
C GLU A 95 0.60 -27.12 -12.18
N ASN A 96 1.85 -27.21 -11.72
CA ASN A 96 3.10 -26.95 -12.46
C ASN A 96 3.01 -27.15 -13.99
N VAL A 97 2.68 -26.10 -14.76
CA VAL A 97 2.89 -26.10 -16.22
C VAL A 97 4.02 -25.14 -16.54
N GLY A 98 5.17 -25.73 -16.89
CA GLY A 98 6.38 -25.00 -17.21
C GLY A 98 6.29 -24.14 -18.47
N LYS A 99 7.18 -23.13 -18.48
CA LYS A 99 7.75 -22.38 -19.62
C LYS A 99 6.77 -21.73 -20.61
N GLY A 100 6.77 -20.40 -20.63
CA GLY A 100 6.35 -19.60 -21.78
C GLY A 100 6.95 -18.21 -21.75
N LYS A 101 7.79 -17.88 -22.73
CA LYS A 101 8.53 -16.63 -22.89
C LYS A 101 7.61 -15.41 -23.11
N THR A 102 8.12 -14.26 -22.64
CA THR A 102 8.00 -12.88 -23.15
C THR A 102 6.70 -12.44 -23.82
N LYS A 103 6.04 -11.43 -23.24
CA LYS A 103 5.32 -10.38 -23.98
C LYS A 103 5.55 -9.02 -23.30
N GLU A 104 5.95 -8.03 -24.11
CA GLU A 104 6.26 -6.65 -23.74
C GLU A 104 5.18 -6.03 -22.84
N CYS A 105 5.62 -5.32 -21.80
CA CYS A 105 4.78 -4.33 -21.14
C CYS A 105 4.64 -3.16 -22.11
N LYS A 106 3.45 -3.00 -22.70
CA LYS A 106 3.08 -1.72 -23.32
C LYS A 106 3.08 -0.67 -22.21
N GLU A 107 4.01 0.27 -22.31
CA GLU A 107 3.76 1.64 -21.88
C GLU A 107 2.55 2.13 -22.67
N ASP A 108 1.52 2.62 -21.97
CA ASP A 108 0.60 3.68 -22.44
C ASP A 108 -0.51 3.87 -21.40
N GLU A 109 -0.39 4.94 -20.61
CA GLU A 109 -1.42 5.97 -20.58
C GLU A 109 -0.78 7.23 -20.00
N ARG A 110 -0.25 8.05 -20.92
CA ARG A 110 -0.02 9.47 -20.67
C ARG A 110 -1.41 10.10 -20.54
N THR A 111 -1.89 10.31 -19.32
CA THR A 111 -3.06 11.16 -19.10
C THR A 111 -2.60 12.61 -19.29
N GLU A 112 -2.58 13.05 -20.56
CA GLU A 112 -2.68 14.47 -20.90
C GLU A 112 -4.16 14.85 -20.78
N ASP A 113 -4.55 15.38 -19.62
CA ASP A 113 -5.75 16.20 -19.40
C ASP A 113 -5.51 16.95 -18.07
N GLY A 114 -5.53 18.28 -17.96
CA GLY A 114 -6.20 19.26 -18.81
C GLY A 114 -5.40 20.53 -19.06
N MET A 115 -5.59 21.01 -20.29
CA MET A 115 -5.44 22.40 -20.68
C MET A 115 -6.39 23.27 -19.83
N LEU A 116 -5.88 24.38 -19.29
CA LEU A 116 -6.69 25.52 -18.86
C LEU A 116 -6.19 26.76 -19.61
N SER A 117 -6.83 27.03 -20.74
CA SER A 117 -7.04 28.36 -21.32
C SER A 117 -8.58 28.48 -21.42
N ASP A 118 -9.27 29.59 -21.17
CA ASP A 118 -8.97 31.01 -21.14
C ASP A 118 -9.99 31.69 -20.19
N GLY A 119 -9.80 32.98 -19.89
CA GLY A 119 -10.95 33.87 -19.62
C GLY A 119 -10.84 34.83 -18.44
N GLU A 120 -10.08 35.91 -18.65
CA GLU A 120 -10.44 37.32 -18.49
C GLU A 120 -11.12 37.89 -17.20
N ASN A 121 -10.69 39.13 -16.91
CA ASN A 121 -11.32 40.24 -16.15
C ASN A 121 -11.05 40.30 -14.62
N GLU A 122 -10.65 41.40 -13.97
CA GLU A 122 -10.75 42.84 -14.28
C GLU A 122 -9.57 43.67 -13.73
N VAL A 123 -9.43 44.84 -14.37
CA VAL A 123 -8.62 46.04 -14.14
C VAL A 123 -8.75 46.63 -12.71
N THR A 124 -7.68 47.28 -12.23
CA THR A 124 -7.65 48.61 -11.55
C THR A 124 -6.18 49.03 -11.42
N GLU A 125 -5.70 49.92 -12.29
CA GLU A 125 -5.60 51.39 -12.14
C GLU A 125 -4.58 51.86 -11.08
N ASP A 126 -3.49 52.44 -11.62
CA ASP A 126 -2.80 53.69 -11.24
C ASP A 126 -2.36 53.95 -9.79
N ILE A 127 -1.03 53.97 -9.57
CA ILE A 127 -0.13 55.16 -9.45
C ILE A 127 1.29 54.69 -9.16
#